data_AF-A0A7Y7IY92-F1
#
_entry.id   AF-A0A7Y7IY92-F1
#
_cell.length_a   1.000
_cell.length_b   1.000
_cell.length_c   1.000
_cell.angle_alpha   90.00
_cell.angle_beta   90.00
_cell.angle_gamma   90.00
#
_symmetry.space_group_name_H-M   'P 1'
#
loop_
_entity.id
_entity.type
_entity.pdbx_description
1 polymer ?
#
loop_
_entity_poly.entity_id
_entity_poly.type
_entity_poly.pdbx_seq_one_letter_code
_entity_poly.pdbx_strand_id
1 'polypeptide(L)' 'HAHLARTVVRRAERRVAALRHDAPISPSVLRCLNRLSDYLFVLGRHLNDDGRADILWVPGSASQA' A
#
# COMPACT_ATOMS: atom_id res chain seq x y z
N HIS A 1 6.27 7.86 7.45
CA HIS A 1 5.78 8.36 6.13
C HIS A 1 5.58 7.27 5.06
N ALA A 2 6.35 6.17 5.03
CA ALA A 2 6.20 5.12 4.01
C ALA A 2 4.81 4.46 3.96
N HIS A 3 4.18 4.18 5.10
CA HIS A 3 2.80 3.66 5.14
C HIS A 3 1.77 4.64 4.55
N LEU A 4 1.94 5.95 4.75
CA LEU A 4 1.08 6.96 4.10
C LEU A 4 1.30 6.98 2.58
N ALA A 5 2.55 6.95 2.13
CA ALA A 5 2.85 6.86 0.70
C ALA A 5 2.22 5.61 0.07
N ARG A 6 2.26 4.46 0.76
CA ARG A 6 1.62 3.22 0.33
C ARG A 6 0.11 3.40 0.09
N THR A 7 -0.61 4.06 1.00
CA THR A 7 -2.07 4.27 0.82
C THR A 7 -2.36 5.19 -0.37
N VAL A 8 -1.53 6.19 -0.61
CA VAL A 8 -1.62 7.07 -1.78
C VAL A 8 -1.40 6.28 -3.08
N VAL A 9 -0.38 5.41 -3.13
CA VAL A 9 -0.11 4.55 -4.29
C VAL A 9 -1.25 3.57 -4.55
N ARG A 10 -1.82 2.95 -3.50
CA ARG A 10 -2.99 2.05 -3.64
C ARG A 10 -4.22 2.80 -4.17
N ARG A 11 -4.39 4.07 -3.80
CA ARG A 11 -5.46 4.93 -4.33
C ARG A 11 -5.22 5.27 -5.81
N ALA A 12 -3.97 5.56 -6.19
CA ALA A 12 -3.60 5.77 -7.58
C ALA A 12 -3.85 4.51 -8.43
N GLU A 13 -3.46 3.32 -7.94
CA GLU A 13 -3.71 2.03 -8.59
C GLU A 13 -5.19 1.83 -8.90
N ARG A 14 -6.09 2.08 -7.93
CA ARG A 14 -7.55 1.99 -8.15
C ARG A 14 -8.06 2.97 -9.20
N ARG A 15 -7.56 4.21 -9.20
CA ARG A 15 -7.94 5.23 -10.19
C ARG A 15 -7.48 4.85 -11.59
N VAL A 16 -6.26 4.32 -11.73
CA VAL A 16 -5.73 3.84 -13.02
C VAL A 16 -6.48 2.60 -13.49
N ALA A 17 -6.83 1.69 -12.57
CA ALA A 17 -7.65 0.52 -12.90
C ALA A 17 -9.03 0.93 -13.43
N ALA A 18 -9.67 1.93 -12.82
CA ALA A 18 -10.92 2.50 -13.31
C ALA A 18 -10.74 3.14 -14.70
N LEU A 19 -9.73 4.00 -14.86
CA LEU A 19 -9.44 4.69 -16.14
C LEU A 19 -9.16 3.73 -17.30
N ARG A 20 -8.64 2.53 -17.03
CA ARG A 20 -8.39 1.51 -18.05
C ARG A 20 -9.66 1.09 -18.81
N HIS A 21 -10.84 1.29 -18.24
CA HIS A 21 -12.11 1.02 -18.92
C HIS A 21 -12.41 2.05 -20.02
N ASP A 22 -11.96 3.30 -19.84
CA ASP A 22 -12.28 4.42 -20.73
C ASP A 22 -11.12 4.77 -21.68
N ALA A 23 -9.89 4.40 -21.34
CA ALA A 23 -8.69 4.71 -22.12
C ALA A 23 -7.67 3.56 -22.12
N PRO A 24 -6.94 3.34 -23.22
CA PRO A 24 -5.88 2.35 -23.28
C PRO A 24 -4.72 2.75 -22.35
N ILE A 25 -4.50 1.96 -21.30
CA ILE A 25 -3.39 2.11 -20.38
C ILE A 25 -2.42 0.95 -20.56
N SER A 26 -1.12 1.26 -20.59
CA SER A 26 -0.08 0.23 -20.62
C SER A 26 -0.18 -0.68 -19.38
N PRO A 27 -0.21 -2.02 -19.55
CA PRO A 27 -0.25 -2.96 -18.43
C PRO A 27 0.93 -2.83 -17.45
N SER A 28 2.04 -2.24 -17.87
CA SER A 28 3.20 -2.00 -16.99
C SER A 28 2.91 -0.99 -15.88
N VAL A 29 1.98 -0.04 -16.10
CA VAL A 29 1.63 0.97 -15.09
C VAL A 29 0.98 0.34 -13.87
N LEU A 30 -0.03 -0.51 -14.08
CA LEU A 30 -0.69 -1.22 -12.98
C LEU A 30 0.27 -2.18 -12.26
N ARG A 31 1.14 -2.88 -13.00
CA ARG A 31 2.20 -3.71 -12.40
C ARG A 31 3.15 -2.88 -11.54
N CYS A 32 3.58 -1.72 -12.02
CA CYS A 32 4.46 -0.81 -11.30
C CYS A 32 3.81 -0.31 -10.00
N LEU A 33 2.57 0.20 -10.07
CA LEU A 33 1.84 0.68 -8.88
C LEU A 33 1.63 -0.42 -7.84
N ASN A 34 1.34 -1.64 -8.29
CA ASN A 34 1.21 -2.80 -7.42
C ASN A 34 2.53 -3.10 -6.69
N ARG A 35 3.64 -3.25 -7.44
CA ARG A 35 4.98 -3.51 -6.87
C ARG A 35 5.47 -2.38 -5.96
N LEU A 36 5.22 -1.12 -6.34
CA LEU A 36 5.56 0.04 -5.53
C LEU A 36 4.82 0.02 -4.19
N SER A 37 3.57 -0.42 -4.17
CA SER A 37 2.81 -0.54 -2.91
C SER A 37 3.36 -1.62 -1.98
N ASP A 38 3.95 -2.68 -2.53
CA ASP A 38 4.62 -3.74 -1.76
C ASP A 38 5.98 -3.26 -1.25
N TYR A 39 6.76 -2.60 -2.10
CA TYR A 39 8.03 -1.98 -1.71
C TYR A 39 7.84 -0.98 -0.56
N LEU A 40 6.83 -0.11 -0.63
CA LEU A 40 6.54 0.85 0.43
C LEU A 40 6.09 0.19 1.74
N PHE A 41 5.49 -1.01 1.69
CA PHE A 41 5.21 -1.79 2.89
C PHE A 41 6.50 -2.28 3.55
N VAL A 42 7.39 -2.90 2.77
CA VAL A 42 8.69 -3.39 3.26
C VAL A 42 9.55 -2.24 3.78
N LEU A 43 9.60 -1.12 3.05
CA LEU A 43 10.30 0.09 3.49
C LEU A 43 9.71 0.64 4.79
N GLY A 44 8.39 0.62 4.95
CA GLY A 44 7.74 1.03 6.20
C GLY A 44 8.20 0.20 7.40
N ARG A 45 8.27 -1.12 7.24
CA ARG A 45 8.79 -2.02 8.27
C ARG A 45 10.27 -1.78 8.54
N HIS A 46 11.09 -1.67 7.50
CA HIS A 46 12.52 -1.39 7.65
C HIS A 46 12.79 -0.11 8.44
N LEU A 47 12.06 0.97 8.12
CA LEU A 47 12.13 2.24 8.85
C LEU A 47 11.62 2.14 10.30
N ASN A 48 10.86 1.10 10.63
CA ASN A 48 10.29 0.87 11.95
C ASN A 48 11.07 -0.21 12.71
N ASP A 49 12.40 -0.02 12.79
CA ASP A 49 13.35 -0.93 13.44
C ASP A 49 13.30 -2.36 12.87
N ASP A 50 13.38 -2.47 11.54
CA ASP A 50 13.22 -3.75 10.81
C ASP A 50 11.91 -4.49 11.14
N GLY A 51 10.88 -3.74 11.55
CA GLY A 51 9.56 -4.22 11.93
C GLY A 51 9.46 -4.71 13.38
N ARG A 52 10.50 -4.54 14.21
CA ARG A 52 10.44 -4.85 15.64
C ARG A 52 9.52 -3.90 16.41
N ALA A 53 9.40 -2.66 15.94
CA ALA A 53 8.52 -1.65 16.52
C ALA A 53 7.13 -1.62 15.87
N ASP A 54 6.77 -2.61 15.04
CA ASP A 54 5.46 -2.65 14.38
C ASP A 54 4.32 -2.86 15.37
N ILE A 55 3.25 -2.08 15.19
CA ILE A 55 2.00 -2.28 15.92
C ILE A 55 1.31 -3.51 15.33
N LEU A 56 1.33 -4.62 16.08
CA LEU A 56 0.67 -5.85 15.68
C LEU A 56 -0.84 -5.74 15.85
N TRP A 57 -1.57 -6.18 14.83
CA TRP A 57 -3.02 -6.31 14.92
C TRP A 57 -3.37 -7.51 15.82
N VAL A 58 -4.15 -7.27 16.87
CA VAL A 58 -4.63 -8.32 17.79
C VAL A 58 -6.12 -8.56 17.53
N PRO A 59 -6.54 -9.76 17.12
CA PRO A 59 -7.96 -10.10 16.93
C PRO A 59 -8.76 -9.84 18.22
N GLY A 60 -9.89 -9.13 18.12
CA GLY A 60 -10.78 -8.87 19.26
C GLY A 60 -10.37 -7.73 20.21
N SER A 61 -9.21 -7.10 20.01
CA SER A 61 -8.77 -5.95 20.81
C SER A 61 -9.59 -4.67 20.60
N ALA A 62 -10.40 -4.61 19.53
CA ALA A 62 -11.21 -3.43 19.18
C ALA A 62 -12.50 -3.27 20.01
N SER A 63 -12.67 -4.02 21.11
CA SER A 63 -13.87 -3.96 21.94
C SER A 63 -13.54 -4.00 23.43
N GLN A 64 -12.60 -3.16 23.90
CA GLN A 64 -12.51 -2.75 25.30
C GLN A 64 -12.09 -1.28 25.34
N ALA A 65 -13.08 -0.39 25.23
CA ALA A 65 -13.01 1.01 25.61
C ALA A 65 -14.33 1.36 26.31
#